data_AF-A0A368URJ9-F1
#
_entry.id   AF-A0A368URJ9-F1
#
_cell.length_a   1.000
_cell.length_b   1.000
_cell.length_c   1.000
_cell.angle_alpha   90.00
_cell.angle_beta   90.00
_cell.angle_gamma   90.00
#
_symmetry.space_group_name_H-M   'P 1'
#
loop_
_entity.id
_entity.type
_entity.pdbx_description
1 polymer ?
#
loop_
_entity_poly.entity_id
_entity_poly.type
_entity_poly.pdbx_seq_one_letter_code
_entity_poly.pdbx_strand_id
1 'polypeptide(L)'
;MRDEMESIMAIQECMASLRLPRNKAPTQRAEAQVRDHTGGYMPGSIMVTFHCNQHSGQGPHIEMGNEIRGYGIHYNEFKPRFQNFKFTESGKLLTVTGDGYKFSLKFDLDA
;
A
#
# COMPACT_ATOMS: atom_id res chain seq x y z
N MET A 1 -8.13 17.17 -3.09
CA MET A 1 -8.86 17.07 -1.80
C MET A 1 -9.79 15.87 -1.75
N ARG A 2 -10.68 15.60 -2.73
CA ARG A 2 -11.49 14.36 -2.72
C ARG A 2 -10.64 13.09 -2.83
N ASP A 3 -9.72 13.06 -3.77
CA ASP A 3 -8.87 11.88 -4.07
C ASP A 3 -7.94 11.49 -2.91
N GLU A 4 -7.51 12.47 -2.11
CA GLU A 4 -6.68 12.25 -0.91
C GLU A 4 -7.49 11.56 0.19
N MET A 5 -8.74 11.97 0.43
CA MET A 5 -9.61 11.32 1.42
C MET A 5 -9.97 9.89 1.01
N GLU A 6 -10.27 9.66 -0.28
CA GLU A 6 -10.53 8.32 -0.81
C GLU A 6 -9.31 7.41 -0.66
N SER A 7 -8.12 7.96 -0.92
CA SER A 7 -6.86 7.24 -0.74
C SER A 7 -6.57 6.90 0.74
N ILE A 8 -6.85 7.83 1.65
CA ILE A 8 -6.77 7.58 3.10
C ILE A 8 -7.72 6.44 3.50
N MET A 9 -8.97 6.48 3.02
CA MET A 9 -9.95 5.42 3.28
C MET A 9 -9.49 4.08 2.74
N ALA A 10 -8.95 4.02 1.52
CA ALA A 10 -8.45 2.79 0.91
C ALA A 10 -7.35 2.13 1.76
N ILE A 11 -6.40 2.91 2.29
CA ILE A 11 -5.35 2.38 3.17
C ILE A 11 -5.97 1.86 4.48
N GLN A 12 -6.90 2.60 5.08
CA GLN A 12 -7.56 2.19 6.32
C GLN A 12 -8.42 0.93 6.16
N GLU A 13 -9.13 0.79 5.04
CA GLU A 13 -9.89 -0.40 4.67
C GLU A 13 -8.96 -1.59 4.49
N CYS A 14 -7.86 -1.41 3.76
CA CYS A 14 -6.82 -2.43 3.60
C CYS A 14 -6.31 -2.92 4.95
N MET A 15 -5.90 -2.00 5.84
CA MET A 15 -5.45 -2.34 7.20
C MET A 15 -6.50 -3.10 8.01
N ALA A 16 -7.77 -2.66 7.97
CA ALA A 16 -8.85 -3.35 8.69
C ALA A 16 -9.08 -4.77 8.15
N SER A 17 -9.03 -4.92 6.83
CA SER A 17 -9.11 -6.20 6.14
C SER A 17 -7.98 -7.15 6.54
N LEU A 18 -6.77 -6.62 6.72
CA LEU A 18 -5.60 -7.35 7.20
C LEU A 18 -5.57 -7.53 8.73
N ARG A 19 -6.63 -7.09 9.43
CA ARG A 19 -6.74 -7.11 10.90
C ARG A 19 -5.60 -6.35 11.60
N LEU A 20 -4.99 -5.39 10.92
CA LEU A 20 -3.93 -4.55 11.46
C LEU A 20 -4.57 -3.49 12.38
N PRO A 21 -4.19 -3.40 13.67
CA PRO A 21 -4.66 -2.34 14.56
C PRO A 21 -4.36 -0.95 14.01
N ARG A 22 -5.41 -0.11 13.91
CA ARG A 22 -5.32 1.29 13.49
C ARG A 22 -4.69 2.22 14.53
N ASN A 23 -4.75 1.82 15.82
CA ASN A 23 -4.50 2.73 16.95
C ASN A 23 -3.47 2.22 17.98
N LYS A 24 -2.96 0.99 17.84
CA LYS A 24 -2.11 0.36 18.88
C LYS A 24 -0.65 0.17 18.47
N ALA A 25 -0.36 0.13 17.17
CA ALA A 25 0.99 0.06 16.65
C ALA A 25 1.18 1.20 15.64
N PRO A 26 2.23 2.02 15.78
CA PRO A 26 2.49 3.11 14.83
C PRO A 26 2.81 2.57 13.43
N THR A 27 3.31 1.33 13.38
CA THR A 27 3.89 0.71 12.21
C THR A 27 3.59 -0.78 12.21
N GLN A 28 3.12 -1.35 11.09
CA GLN A 28 2.89 -2.79 10.96
C GLN A 28 3.35 -3.36 9.63
N ARG A 29 3.96 -4.54 9.68
CA ARG A 29 4.52 -5.22 8.51
C ARG A 29 3.56 -6.27 7.96
N ALA A 30 3.43 -6.30 6.65
CA ALA A 30 2.72 -7.33 5.90
C ALA A 30 3.53 -7.71 4.66
N GLU A 31 3.44 -8.96 4.25
CA GLU A 31 4.02 -9.45 3.01
C GLU A 31 3.01 -9.30 1.87
N ALA A 32 3.46 -8.82 0.72
CA ALA A 32 2.62 -8.68 -0.46
C ALA A 32 3.31 -9.18 -1.72
N GLN A 33 2.52 -9.56 -2.71
CA GLN A 33 2.99 -9.77 -4.07
C GLN A 33 2.78 -8.50 -4.89
N VAL A 34 3.86 -7.99 -5.51
CA VAL A 34 3.79 -6.84 -6.42
C VAL A 34 3.26 -7.30 -7.78
N ARG A 35 2.33 -6.54 -8.36
CA ARG A 35 1.82 -6.75 -9.72
C ARG A 35 1.97 -5.45 -10.51
N ASP A 36 2.80 -5.47 -11.55
CA ASP A 36 2.87 -4.38 -12.51
C ASP A 36 1.60 -4.38 -13.40
N HIS A 37 1.15 -3.19 -13.78
CA HIS A 37 0.05 -2.99 -14.72
C HIS A 37 0.49 -2.97 -16.20
N THR A 38 1.78 -2.99 -16.51
CA THR A 38 2.28 -3.10 -17.90
C THR A 38 2.13 -4.49 -18.53
N GLY A 39 1.62 -5.49 -17.78
CA GLY A 39 1.43 -6.87 -18.24
C GLY A 39 2.62 -7.79 -17.99
N GLY A 40 3.77 -7.25 -17.58
CA GLY A 40 4.89 -8.04 -17.06
C GLY A 40 4.60 -8.51 -15.64
N TYR A 41 4.15 -9.74 -15.48
CA TYR A 41 4.06 -10.37 -14.16
C TYR A 41 5.49 -10.64 -13.66
N MET A 42 5.99 -9.78 -12.76
CA MET A 42 7.15 -10.10 -11.94
C MET A 42 6.62 -10.53 -10.56
N PRO A 43 6.43 -11.84 -10.30
CA PRO A 43 6.09 -12.28 -8.97
C PRO A 43 7.27 -12.04 -8.03
N GLY A 44 7.01 -11.41 -6.91
CA GLY A 44 7.95 -11.42 -5.79
C GLY A 44 7.30 -10.89 -4.53
N SER A 45 7.75 -11.47 -3.42
CA SER A 45 7.41 -11.04 -2.08
C SER A 45 8.04 -9.68 -1.80
N ILE A 46 7.26 -8.78 -1.21
CA ILE A 46 7.76 -7.52 -0.68
C ILE A 46 7.22 -7.26 0.72
N MET A 47 8.10 -6.70 1.55
CA MET A 47 7.73 -6.18 2.85
C MET A 47 7.06 -4.82 2.72
N VAL A 48 5.82 -4.73 3.19
CA VAL A 48 5.02 -3.51 3.26
C VAL A 48 4.84 -3.12 4.71
N THR A 49 5.13 -1.87 5.01
CA THR A 49 5.06 -1.28 6.33
C THR A 49 3.98 -0.21 6.34
N PHE A 50 2.88 -0.45 7.07
CA PHE A 50 1.77 0.49 7.23
C PHE A 50 2.06 1.43 8.39
N HIS A 51 2.07 2.72 8.13
CA HIS A 51 2.22 3.77 9.13
C HIS A 51 0.86 4.42 9.39
N CYS A 52 0.34 4.30 10.62
CA CYS A 52 -0.99 4.77 10.98
C CYS A 52 -1.06 6.31 11.05
N ASN A 53 0.06 6.94 11.45
CA ASN A 53 0.24 8.39 11.54
C ASN A 53 -0.93 9.15 12.22
N GLN A 54 -1.55 8.52 13.22
CA GLN A 54 -2.80 8.96 13.86
C GLN A 54 -2.70 10.35 14.52
N HIS A 55 -1.48 10.81 14.82
CA HIS A 55 -1.18 12.12 15.43
C HIS A 55 -0.56 13.13 14.46
N SER A 56 -0.33 12.78 13.20
CA SER A 56 0.22 13.68 12.19
C SER A 56 -0.85 14.07 11.18
N GLY A 57 -0.85 15.31 10.70
CA GLY A 57 -1.79 15.78 9.67
C GLY A 57 -1.59 15.16 8.28
N GLN A 58 -0.71 14.16 8.13
CA GLN A 58 -0.37 13.55 6.83
C GLN A 58 -1.16 12.27 6.52
N GLY A 59 -1.96 11.78 7.47
CA GLY A 59 -2.76 10.56 7.29
C GLY A 59 -1.91 9.28 7.23
N PRO A 60 -2.56 8.10 7.10
CA PRO A 60 -1.87 6.84 6.97
C PRO A 60 -1.12 6.74 5.65
N HIS A 61 0.00 6.03 5.65
CA HIS A 61 0.79 5.81 4.45
C HIS A 61 1.48 4.44 4.51
N ILE A 62 2.07 4.03 3.39
CA ILE A 62 2.82 2.77 3.32
C ILE A 62 4.27 3.03 2.94
N GLU A 63 5.15 2.20 3.49
CA GLU A 63 6.56 2.14 3.15
C GLU A 63 6.89 0.71 2.68
N MET A 64 7.69 0.58 1.65
CA MET A 64 8.11 -0.69 1.08
C MET A 64 9.61 -0.90 1.28
N GLY A 65 9.99 -2.17 1.39
CA GLY A 65 11.39 -2.55 1.35
C GLY A 65 12.06 -2.20 0.00
N ASN A 66 13.39 -2.28 -0.01
CA ASN A 66 14.21 -1.91 -1.18
C ASN A 66 13.95 -2.79 -2.41
N GLU A 67 13.31 -3.94 -2.24
CA GLU A 67 12.91 -4.86 -3.29
C GLU A 67 12.01 -4.18 -4.33
N ILE A 68 11.26 -3.12 -3.96
CA ILE A 68 10.38 -2.37 -4.86
C ILE A 68 11.14 -1.76 -6.05
N ARG A 69 12.43 -1.47 -5.87
CA ARG A 69 13.30 -0.91 -6.91
C ARG A 69 13.58 -1.90 -8.04
N GLY A 70 13.53 -3.20 -7.75
CA GLY A 70 13.61 -4.26 -8.75
C GLY A 70 12.46 -4.22 -9.76
N TYR A 71 11.36 -3.54 -9.44
CA TYR A 71 10.17 -3.36 -10.28
C TYR A 71 10.15 -2.00 -10.99
N GLY A 72 11.28 -1.27 -11.02
CA GLY A 72 11.36 0.04 -11.67
C GLY A 72 10.72 1.19 -10.89
N ILE A 73 10.33 0.97 -9.63
CA ILE A 73 9.75 1.99 -8.76
C ILE A 73 10.85 2.53 -7.83
N HIS A 74 11.18 3.82 -7.97
CA HIS A 74 12.29 4.44 -7.25
C HIS A 74 11.94 4.86 -5.82
N TYR A 75 10.65 4.92 -5.49
CA TYR A 75 10.15 5.37 -4.19
C TYR A 75 9.97 4.17 -3.25
N ASN A 76 10.29 4.40 -1.98
CA ASN A 76 10.01 3.43 -0.92
C ASN A 76 8.83 3.88 -0.06
N GLU A 77 8.45 5.16 -0.07
CA GLU A 77 7.39 5.72 0.78
C GLU A 77 6.28 6.28 -0.12
N PHE A 78 5.03 5.92 0.16
CA PHE A 78 3.86 6.26 -0.65
C PHE A 78 2.76 6.84 0.22
N LYS A 79 2.36 8.09 -0.02
CA LYS A 79 1.42 8.86 0.80
C LYS A 79 0.19 9.31 0.01
N PRO A 80 -1.01 9.32 0.61
CA PRO A 80 -2.25 9.79 -0.05
C PRO A 80 -2.18 11.18 -0.68
N ARG A 81 -1.29 12.05 -0.17
CA ARG A 81 -1.07 13.39 -0.73
C ARG A 81 -0.38 13.37 -2.09
N PHE A 82 0.40 12.34 -2.39
CA PHE A 82 1.25 12.24 -3.57
C PHE A 82 0.86 11.09 -4.50
N GLN A 83 0.14 10.09 -4.00
CA GLN A 83 -0.29 8.91 -4.74
C GLN A 83 -1.77 8.62 -4.47
N ASN A 84 -2.41 8.00 -5.47
CA ASN A 84 -3.77 7.51 -5.36
C ASN A 84 -3.79 6.04 -4.95
N PHE A 85 -4.64 5.73 -3.98
CA PHE A 85 -4.82 4.39 -3.45
C PHE A 85 -6.23 3.90 -3.70
N LYS A 86 -6.35 2.64 -4.12
CA LYS A 86 -7.64 1.95 -4.23
C LYS A 86 -7.52 0.54 -3.67
N PHE A 87 -8.43 0.19 -2.76
CA PHE A 87 -8.46 -1.13 -2.16
C PHE A 87 -9.63 -1.95 -2.72
N THR A 88 -9.37 -3.22 -3.04
CA THR A 88 -10.39 -4.19 -3.46
C THR A 88 -10.41 -5.36 -2.50
N GLU A 89 -11.49 -5.47 -1.73
CA GLU A 89 -11.60 -6.43 -0.63
C GLU A 89 -11.61 -7.90 -1.09
N SER A 90 -12.32 -8.22 -2.17
CA SER A 90 -12.48 -9.60 -2.66
C SER A 90 -11.17 -10.29 -3.05
N GLY A 91 -10.12 -9.52 -3.34
CA GLY A 91 -8.79 -10.03 -3.68
C GLY A 91 -7.68 -9.50 -2.79
N LYS A 92 -8.02 -8.80 -1.69
CA LYS A 92 -7.06 -8.15 -0.78
C LYS A 92 -6.00 -7.36 -1.56
N LEU A 93 -6.47 -6.59 -2.54
CA LEU A 93 -5.62 -5.94 -3.53
C LEU A 93 -5.59 -4.43 -3.28
N LEU A 94 -4.43 -3.90 -2.92
CA LEU A 94 -4.20 -2.47 -2.79
C LEU A 94 -3.47 -1.96 -4.03
N THR A 95 -4.18 -1.20 -4.88
CA THR A 95 -3.62 -0.55 -6.06
C THR A 95 -3.05 0.81 -5.68
N VAL A 96 -1.82 1.08 -6.11
CA VAL A 96 -1.11 2.34 -5.92
C VAL A 96 -0.81 2.94 -7.30
N THR A 97 -1.22 4.19 -7.50
CA THR A 97 -0.96 4.94 -8.73
C THR A 97 -0.23 6.23 -8.40
N GLY A 98 0.92 6.45 -9.02
CA GLY A 98 1.67 7.70 -8.94
C GLY A 98 2.01 8.22 -10.33
N ASP A 99 2.86 9.24 -10.39
CA ASP A 99 3.32 9.78 -11.67
C ASP A 99 4.28 8.79 -12.36
N GLY A 100 3.89 8.29 -13.53
CA GLY A 100 4.68 7.36 -14.33
C GLY A 100 4.73 5.91 -13.83
N TYR A 101 4.01 5.55 -12.76
CA TYR A 101 3.94 4.17 -12.29
C TYR A 101 2.57 3.79 -11.74
N LYS A 102 2.26 2.50 -11.87
CA LYS A 102 1.08 1.88 -11.27
C LYS A 102 1.42 0.45 -10.91
N PHE A 103 1.11 0.04 -9.70
CA PHE A 103 1.27 -1.35 -9.26
C PHE A 103 0.17 -1.73 -8.28
N SER A 104 0.00 -3.02 -8.04
CA SER A 104 -0.88 -3.53 -7.01
C SER A 104 -0.15 -4.45 -6.04
N LEU A 105 -0.53 -4.37 -4.77
CA LEU A 105 -0.08 -5.24 -3.69
C LEU A 105 -1.20 -6.23 -3.38
N LYS A 106 -0.93 -7.53 -3.57
CA LYS A 106 -1.84 -8.60 -3.14
C LYS A 106 -1.35 -9.17 -1.82
N PHE A 107 -2.21 -9.14 -0.81
CA PHE A 107 -1.92 -9.70 0.52
C PHE A 107 -2.65 -11.03 0.69
N ASP A 108 -1.92 -12.10 0.99
CA ASP A 108 -2.50 -13.42 1.31
C ASP A 108 -2.51 -13.59 2.85
N LEU A 109 -3.70 -13.74 3.45
CA LEU A 109 -3.86 -13.91 4.90
C LEU A 109 -3.82 -15.39 5.36
N ASP A 110 -3.69 -16.32 4.40
CA ASP A 110 -3.76 -17.77 4.61
C ASP A 110 -2.38 -18.46 4.54
N ALA A 111 -1.29 -17.70 4.71
CA ALA A 111 0.08 -18.24 4.79
C ALA A 111 0.52 -18.47 6.24
#